data_AF-A0A920TWB2-F1
#
_entry.id   AF-A0A920TWB2-F1
#
_cell.length_a   1.000
_cell.length_b   1.000
_cell.length_c   1.000
_cell.angle_alpha   90.00
_cell.angle_beta   90.00
_cell.angle_gamma   90.00
#
_symmetry.space_group_name_H-M   'P 1'
#
loop_
_entity.id
_entity.type
_entity.pdbx_description
1 polymer ?
#
loop_
_entity_poly.entity_id
_entity_poly.type
_entity_poly.pdbx_seq_one_letter_code
_entity_poly.pdbx_strand_id
1 'polypeptide(L)'
;MVISTSISHDLLKKLFLQSITDKQELIYARFSAAVAIVIAGYFGIHPPGFVAQVVAFAFGLAASSFFPVILMGIFSKRMNKEGAIAGMITGLLSLPVISFILSLLIPLLILQNTGGLEFHLRGLGL
;
A
#
# COMPACT_ATOMS: atom_id res chain seq x y z
N MET A 1 -3.18 19.14 -9.75
CA MET A 1 -4.53 19.66 -10.07
C MET A 1 -5.63 18.66 -9.70
N VAL A 2 -5.53 17.37 -10.04
CA VAL A 2 -6.54 16.34 -9.66
C VAL A 2 -6.62 16.07 -8.14
N ILE A 3 -5.47 16.04 -7.45
CA ILE A 3 -5.41 15.82 -6.00
C ILE A 3 -6.06 16.97 -5.21
N SER A 4 -5.96 18.21 -5.71
CA SER A 4 -6.50 19.39 -5.03
C SER A 4 -8.02 19.45 -5.05
N THR A 5 -8.66 19.11 -6.18
CA THR A 5 -10.13 19.12 -6.30
C THR A 5 -10.77 18.00 -5.50
N SER A 6 -10.17 16.81 -5.47
CA SER A 6 -10.67 15.69 -4.69
C SER A 6 -10.50 15.90 -3.18
N ILE A 7 -9.37 16.45 -2.71
CA ILE A 7 -9.16 16.70 -1.28
C ILE A 7 -10.03 17.86 -0.76
N SER A 8 -10.12 18.99 -1.48
CA SER A 8 -10.90 20.15 -1.03
C SER A 8 -12.41 19.90 -1.03
N HIS A 9 -12.94 19.08 -1.95
CA HIS A 9 -14.38 18.78 -1.98
C HIS A 9 -14.79 17.51 -1.23
N ASP A 10 -14.02 16.41 -1.26
CA ASP A 10 -14.40 15.16 -0.57
C ASP A 10 -13.95 15.11 0.90
N LEU A 11 -12.81 15.69 1.28
CA LEU A 11 -12.32 15.64 2.66
C LEU A 11 -12.72 16.88 3.46
N LEU A 12 -12.47 18.08 2.95
CA LEU A 12 -12.66 19.32 3.72
C LEU A 12 -14.13 19.70 3.95
N LYS A 13 -15.00 19.47 2.96
CA LYS A 13 -16.44 19.78 3.10
C LYS A 13 -17.20 18.80 3.98
N LYS A 14 -16.68 17.57 4.17
CA LYS A 14 -17.40 16.45 4.82
C LYS A 14 -16.90 16.08 6.22
N LEU A 15 -15.64 16.36 6.57
CA LEU A 15 -15.05 15.94 7.86
C LEU A 15 -14.76 17.07 8.86
N PHE A 16 -14.53 18.32 8.44
CA PHE A 16 -13.78 19.27 9.28
C PHE A 16 -14.35 20.68 9.53
N LEU A 17 -15.62 20.97 9.21
CA LEU A 17 -16.31 22.27 9.42
C LEU A 17 -16.10 23.32 8.30
N GLN A 18 -17.16 23.47 7.50
CA GLN A 18 -17.93 24.70 7.28
C GLN A 18 -17.30 26.02 7.81
N SER A 19 -16.35 26.63 7.09
CA SER A 19 -16.10 28.11 6.98
C SER A 19 -14.63 28.59 6.80
N ILE A 20 -13.69 27.78 6.30
CA ILE A 20 -12.38 28.33 5.86
C ILE A 20 -12.47 28.81 4.40
N THR A 21 -11.96 30.02 4.14
CA THR A 21 -11.92 30.62 2.79
C THR A 21 -10.92 29.87 1.91
N ASP A 22 -11.31 29.54 0.67
CA ASP A 22 -10.50 28.79 -0.31
C ASP A 22 -9.04 29.29 -0.44
N LYS A 23 -8.82 30.60 -0.28
CA LYS A 23 -7.48 31.22 -0.31
C LYS A 23 -6.59 30.78 0.85
N GLN A 24 -7.13 30.64 2.06
CA GLN A 24 -6.37 30.24 3.25
C GLN A 24 -6.07 28.74 3.22
N GLU A 25 -7.05 27.93 2.83
CA GLU A 25 -6.85 26.49 2.62
C GLU A 25 -5.73 26.21 1.62
N LEU A 26 -5.69 26.96 0.51
CA LEU A 26 -4.63 26.82 -0.50
C LEU A 26 -3.24 27.16 0.05
N ILE A 27 -3.14 28.15 0.95
CA ILE A 27 -1.88 28.54 1.58
C ILE A 27 -1.40 27.46 2.55
N TYR A 28 -2.28 26.90 3.38
CA TYR A 28 -1.94 25.80 4.29
C TYR A 28 -1.52 24.54 3.51
N ALA A 29 -2.23 24.21 2.43
CA ALA A 29 -1.86 23.10 1.55
C ALA A 29 -0.47 23.29 0.92
N ARG A 30 -0.14 24.51 0.47
CA ARG A 30 1.19 24.84 -0.07
C ARG A 30 2.29 24.74 0.98
N PHE A 31 2.04 25.20 2.20
CA PHE A 31 3.01 25.12 3.28
C PHE A 31 3.27 23.67 3.69
N SER A 32 2.22 22.86 3.81
CA SER A 32 2.32 21.42 4.05
C SER A 32 3.13 20.71 2.96
N ALA A 33 2.86 21.03 1.68
CA ALA A 33 3.63 20.48 0.56
C ALA A 33 5.11 20.91 0.59
N ALA A 34 5.40 22.17 0.92
CA ALA A 34 6.78 22.65 1.05
C ALA A 34 7.55 21.90 2.15
N VAL A 35 6.94 21.71 3.33
CA VAL A 35 7.53 20.94 4.43
C VAL A 35 7.73 19.48 4.02
N ALA A 36 6.74 18.86 3.37
CA ALA A 36 6.84 17.49 2.89
C ALA A 36 7.98 17.29 1.87
N ILE A 37 8.18 18.24 0.95
CA ILE A 37 9.28 18.20 -0.03
C ILE A 37 10.64 18.32 0.67
N VAL A 38 10.77 19.20 1.67
CA VAL A 38 12.03 19.35 2.43
C VAL A 38 12.36 18.06 3.17
N ILE A 39 11.37 17.44 3.82
CA ILE A 39 11.55 16.16 4.52
C ILE A 39 11.88 15.03 3.53
N ALA A 40 11.15 14.93 2.41
CA ALA A 40 11.40 13.92 1.39
C ALA A 40 12.77 14.08 0.73
N GLY A 41 13.21 15.32 0.49
CA GLY A 41 14.56 15.62 0.00
C GLY A 41 15.64 15.20 1.00
N TYR A 42 15.43 15.45 2.29
CA TYR A 42 16.34 15.03 3.34
C TYR A 42 16.45 13.50 3.45
N PHE A 43 15.32 12.77 3.45
CA PHE A 43 15.31 11.30 3.47
C PHE A 43 15.72 10.65 2.14
N GLY A 44 15.72 11.39 1.03
CA GLY A 44 16.17 10.88 -0.27
C GLY A 44 17.69 10.80 -0.43
N ILE A 45 18.45 11.64 0.31
CA ILE A 45 19.92 11.70 0.20
C ILE A 45 20.61 10.55 0.95
N HIS A 46 19.96 10.00 1.99
CA HIS A 46 20.47 8.88 2.78
C HIS A 46 19.37 7.83 3.01
N PRO A 47 19.57 6.54 2.68
CA PRO A 47 19.99 5.93 1.41
C PRO A 47 18.91 6.05 0.32
N PRO A 48 19.26 6.37 -0.94
CA PRO A 48 18.31 6.74 -2.00
C PRO A 48 17.30 5.64 -2.38
N GLY A 49 17.61 4.37 -2.11
CA GLY A 49 16.71 3.26 -2.40
C GLY A 49 15.50 3.16 -1.45
N PHE A 50 15.58 3.72 -0.25
CA PHE A 50 14.53 3.57 0.76
C PHE A 50 13.25 4.31 0.39
N VAL A 51 13.35 5.54 -0.11
CA VAL A 51 12.19 6.34 -0.52
C VAL A 51 11.44 5.66 -1.67
N ALA A 52 12.17 5.16 -2.68
CA ALA A 52 11.56 4.45 -3.80
C ALA A 52 10.80 3.19 -3.33
N GLN A 53 11.37 2.44 -2.38
CA GLN A 53 10.74 1.25 -1.83
C GLN A 53 9.47 1.57 -1.03
N VAL A 54 9.50 2.60 -0.17
CA VAL A 54 8.34 3.01 0.63
C VAL A 54 7.22 3.56 -0.25
N VAL A 55 7.56 4.34 -1.28
CA VAL A 55 6.58 4.85 -2.26
C VAL A 55 5.96 3.70 -3.06
N ALA A 56 6.77 2.77 -3.56
CA ALA A 56 6.29 1.59 -4.26
C ALA A 56 5.37 0.73 -3.38
N PHE A 57 5.71 0.57 -2.10
CA PHE A 57 4.89 -0.15 -1.13
C PHE A 57 3.56 0.55 -0.86
N ALA A 58 3.57 1.87 -0.65
CA ALA A 58 2.37 2.66 -0.42
C ALA A 58 1.41 2.66 -1.64
N PHE A 59 1.94 2.83 -2.86
CA PHE A 59 1.13 2.74 -4.08
C PHE A 59 0.63 1.33 -4.33
N GLY A 60 1.43 0.29 -4.07
CA GLY A 60 1.01 -1.10 -4.19
C GLY A 60 -0.14 -1.44 -3.25
N LEU A 61 -0.06 -1.02 -1.98
CA LEU A 61 -1.14 -1.16 -1.00
C LEU A 61 -2.41 -0.42 -1.42
N ALA A 62 -2.28 0.85 -1.80
CA ALA A 62 -3.41 1.66 -2.24
C ALA A 62 -4.07 1.08 -3.49
N ALA A 63 -3.27 0.65 -4.48
CA ALA A 63 -3.76 0.00 -5.68
C ALA A 63 -4.45 -1.32 -5.36
N SER A 64 -3.89 -2.16 -4.48
CA SER A 64 -4.49 -3.43 -4.07
C SER A 64 -5.88 -3.24 -3.45
N SER A 65 -6.10 -2.19 -2.66
CA SER A 65 -7.41 -1.90 -2.05
C SER A 65 -8.39 -1.21 -2.99
N PHE A 66 -7.93 -0.28 -3.84
CA PHE A 66 -8.82 0.48 -4.72
C PHE A 66 -9.18 -0.25 -6.01
N PHE A 67 -8.27 -1.06 -6.56
CA PHE A 67 -8.50 -1.80 -7.80
C PHE A 67 -9.74 -2.72 -7.75
N PRO A 68 -9.92 -3.60 -6.75
CA PRO A 68 -11.12 -4.45 -6.66
C PRO A 68 -12.41 -3.64 -6.47
N VAL A 69 -12.35 -2.51 -5.75
CA VAL A 69 -13.51 -1.61 -5.57
C VAL A 69 -13.90 -0.93 -6.86
N ILE A 70 -12.92 -0.40 -7.60
CA ILE A 70 -13.15 0.25 -8.90
C ILE A 70 -13.68 -0.76 -9.91
N LEU A 71 -13.10 -1.96 -9.98
CA LEU A 71 -13.59 -3.04 -10.84
C LEU A 71 -15.03 -3.42 -10.50
N MET A 72 -15.34 -3.67 -9.22
CA MET A 72 -16.72 -3.96 -8.82
C MET A 72 -17.66 -2.79 -9.11
N GLY A 73 -17.18 -1.56 -9.04
CA GLY A 73 -18.00 -0.37 -9.31
C GLY A 73 -18.34 -0.13 -10.77
N ILE A 74 -17.42 -0.48 -11.67
CA ILE A 74 -17.65 -0.36 -13.12
C ILE A 74 -18.47 -1.55 -13.63
N PHE A 75 -18.16 -2.77 -13.18
CA PHE A 75 -18.75 -3.98 -13.74
C PHE A 75 -20.01 -4.48 -13.01
N SER A 76 -20.28 -4.05 -11.76
CA SER A 76 -21.48 -4.42 -11.02
C SER A 76 -22.47 -3.26 -10.89
N LYS A 77 -23.63 -3.41 -11.53
CA LYS A 77 -24.77 -2.48 -11.36
C LYS A 77 -25.36 -2.48 -9.94
N ARG A 78 -25.04 -3.47 -9.10
CA ARG A 78 -25.51 -3.60 -7.70
C ARG A 78 -24.41 -3.31 -6.67
N MET A 79 -23.41 -2.49 -7.00
CA MET A 79 -22.41 -2.13 -6.00
C MET A 79 -23.04 -1.30 -4.87
N ASN A 80 -22.94 -1.82 -3.64
CA ASN A 80 -23.38 -1.17 -2.41
C ASN A 80 -22.18 -0.83 -1.52
N LYS A 81 -22.41 -0.08 -0.43
CA LYS A 81 -21.35 0.34 0.51
C LYS A 81 -20.60 -0.86 1.08
N GLU A 82 -21.32 -1.93 1.41
CA GLU A 82 -20.76 -3.16 1.96
C GLU A 82 -19.82 -3.87 0.97
N GLY A 83 -20.17 -3.90 -0.32
CA GLY A 83 -19.34 -4.48 -1.39
C GLY A 83 -18.06 -3.67 -1.63
N ALA A 84 -18.12 -2.35 -1.52
CA ALA A 84 -16.93 -1.50 -1.58
C ALA A 84 -16.00 -1.75 -0.37
N ILE A 85 -16.55 -1.84 0.83
CA ILE A 85 -15.77 -2.13 2.04
C ILE A 85 -15.16 -3.54 1.97
N ALA A 86 -15.93 -4.53 1.53
CA ALA A 86 -15.44 -5.89 1.32
C ALA A 86 -14.29 -5.91 0.31
N GLY A 87 -14.39 -5.16 -0.80
CA GLY A 87 -13.31 -5.00 -1.79
C GLY A 87 -12.05 -4.34 -1.25
N MET A 88 -12.19 -3.31 -0.40
CA MET A 88 -11.04 -2.70 0.26
C MET A 88 -10.35 -3.68 1.20
N ILE A 89 -11.14 -4.42 1.99
CA ILE A 89 -10.63 -5.42 2.96
C ILE A 89 -9.94 -6.57 2.23
N THR A 90 -10.53 -7.10 1.14
CA THR A 90 -9.91 -8.19 0.37
C THR A 90 -8.59 -7.75 -0.26
N GLY A 91 -8.52 -6.51 -0.77
CA GLY A 91 -7.31 -5.91 -1.28
C GLY A 91 -6.23 -5.64 -0.21
N LEU A 92 -6.63 -5.22 0.99
CA LEU A 92 -5.70 -4.96 2.09
C LEU A 92 -5.15 -6.27 2.67
N LEU A 93 -6.00 -7.29 2.80
CA LEU A 93 -5.63 -8.60 3.35
C LEU A 93 -4.78 -9.44 2.38
N SER A 94 -4.84 -9.17 1.08
CA SER A 94 -4.03 -9.87 0.07
C SER A 94 -2.54 -9.93 0.41
N LEU A 95 -1.95 -8.81 0.87
CA LEU A 95 -0.53 -8.73 1.16
C LEU A 95 -0.09 -9.55 2.39
N PRO A 96 -0.70 -9.40 3.59
CA PRO A 96 -0.34 -10.22 4.75
C PRO A 96 -0.69 -11.70 4.55
N VAL A 97 -1.77 -12.03 3.82
CA VAL A 97 -2.15 -13.42 3.54
C VAL A 97 -1.07 -14.11 2.68
N ILE A 98 -0.58 -13.42 1.65
CA ILE A 98 0.52 -13.95 0.82
C ILE A 98 1.80 -14.13 1.64
N SER A 99 2.19 -13.16 2.48
CA SER A 99 3.38 -13.29 3.32
C SER A 99 3.25 -14.42 4.35
N PHE A 100 2.07 -14.61 4.94
CA PHE A 100 1.81 -15.70 5.89
C PHE A 100 1.89 -17.08 5.24
N ILE A 101 1.28 -17.25 4.05
CA ILE A 101 1.36 -18.51 3.29
C ILE A 101 2.81 -18.82 2.92
N LEU A 102 3.56 -17.82 2.43
CA LEU A 102 4.97 -18.00 2.08
C LEU A 102 5.81 -18.39 3.30
N SER A 103 5.57 -17.74 4.44
CA SER A 103 6.26 -18.06 5.71
C SER A 103 5.97 -19.46 6.25
N LEU A 104 4.81 -20.03 5.93
CA LEU A 104 4.44 -21.40 6.32
C LEU A 104 5.02 -22.46 5.37
N LEU A 105 5.20 -22.11 4.08
CA LEU A 105 5.70 -23.02 3.04
C LEU A 105 7.24 -23.09 2.99
N ILE A 106 7.95 -21.99 3.27
CA ILE A 106 9.42 -21.93 3.21
C ILE A 106 10.09 -22.99 4.12
N PRO A 107 9.68 -23.18 5.40
CA PRO A 107 10.25 -24.23 6.24
C PRO A 107 10.03 -25.64 5.67
N LEU A 108 8.86 -25.89 5.06
CA LEU A 108 8.52 -27.19 4.47
C LEU A 108 9.37 -27.49 3.22
N LEU A 109 9.61 -26.47 2.39
CA LEU A 109 10.49 -26.54 1.21
C LEU A 109 11.97 -26.70 1.58
N ILE A 110 12.43 -26.03 2.64
CA ILE A 110 13.78 -26.21 3.17
C ILE A 110 13.94 -27.64 3.71
N LEU A 111 12.96 -28.17 4.45
CA LEU A 111 13.03 -29.54 4.96
C LEU A 111 13.00 -30.61 3.85
N GLN A 112 12.25 -30.42 2.76
CA GLN A 112 12.31 -31.31 1.59
C GLN A 112 13.64 -31.23 0.84
N ASN A 113 14.30 -30.07 0.81
CA ASN A 113 15.59 -29.89 0.11
C ASN A 113 16.78 -30.37 0.96
N THR A 114 16.77 -30.11 2.28
CA THR A 114 17.83 -30.55 3.21
C THR A 114 17.81 -32.06 3.45
N GLY A 115 16.65 -32.72 3.35
CA GLY A 115 16.54 -34.19 3.36
C GLY A 115 17.23 -34.88 2.17
N GLY A 116 17.46 -34.15 1.06
CA GLY A 116 18.23 -34.64 -0.09
C GLY A 116 19.75 -34.45 0.05
N LEU A 117 20.21 -33.48 0.86
CA LEU A 117 21.65 -33.25 1.08
C LEU A 117 22.27 -34.15 2.15
N GLU A 118 21.50 -34.56 3.16
CA GLU A 118 21.93 -35.56 4.16
C GLU A 118 22.23 -36.93 3.52
N PHE A 119 21.50 -37.31 2.47
CA PHE A 119 21.73 -38.57 1.75
C PHE A 119 22.94 -38.51 0.80
N HIS A 120 23.32 -37.32 0.32
CA HIS A 120 24.50 -37.13 -0.51
C HIS A 120 25.80 -37.11 0.32
N LEU A 121 25.76 -36.54 1.53
CA LEU A 121 26.92 -36.50 2.44
C LEU A 121 27.19 -37.85 3.12
N ARG A 122 26.15 -38.68 3.36
CA ARG A 122 26.33 -40.05 3.88
C ARG A 122 26.86 -41.06 2.85
N GLY A 123 26.72 -40.78 1.55
CA GLY A 123 27.33 -41.56 0.47
C GLY A 123 28.80 -41.21 0.19
N LEU A 124 29.30 -40.12 0.79
CA LEU A 124 30.63 -39.58 0.59
C LEU A 124 31.39 -39.66 1.93
N GLY A 125 31.57 -40.90 2.42
CA GLY A 125 32.07 -41.24 3.75
C GLY A 125 33.23 -40.37 4.27
N LEU A 126 32.86 -39.31 4.99
CA LEU A 126 33.68 -38.50 5.87
C LEU A 126 32.98 -38.38 7.22
#